data_AF-A0A956M627-F1
#
_entry.id   AF-A0A956M627-F1
#
_cell.length_a   1.000
_cell.length_b   1.000
_cell.length_c   1.000
_cell.angle_alpha   90.00
_cell.angle_beta   90.00
_cell.angle_gamma   90.00
#
_symmetry.space_group_name_H-M   'P 1'
#
loop_
_entity.id
_entity.type
_entity.pdbx_description
1 polymer ?
#
loop_
_entity_poly.entity_id
_entity_poly.type
_entity_poly.pdbx_seq_one_letter_code
_entity_poly.pdbx_strand_id
1 'polypeptide(L)'
;MTLVTKRYIVAALSFLLLLSLLVVAFQESKMKREETHQDAIVTGVNEGCVTCHKKDSPALVMEWEYSQHAKVGIGCTECHKAEKEDIDAWLHEGTYISALVTPKDCARCHTKEYEEFSTSHHARAGEILASLDNVLAEKVAGLPDNKADAVNGCWQCHGTIIKFEKDADGNILRSGNENRPVIDHTTWPNSGVGRMNPDGSKGSCHACHSRHAFEGKLSRSPENCGKCHMGPDHPQIEIYNESKHGIAFYANRDRMALTKTGGWVLGRDYSAAPTCATCHIAAYMTPQGEIKTSSHEIGERISWTLRPVVSSKLNMIIYEDGYKEDYPHTRALPKIGDEIDTNEKVVENDKLVNTVVKRKVEKIITWEDRRTLMKGACLNCHNDTFVDNFYKQFDDLVNLYNEKFGKPAQNMMNELIKDGVLKANAPFEKEVQWVFWELWHHEGRRARHGASMMGPDYTHWHGMYEVGKHYYTEFLPAVIEAAEETSHALGVKYRLKIEDMMTAPEHTWQKGLSAEEAKALQEMYKKRYEK
;
A
#
# COMPACT_ATOMS: atom_id res chain seq x y z
N MET A 1 -5.27 -66.64 -25.55
CA MET A 1 -6.48 -65.78 -25.54
C MET A 1 -6.92 -65.53 -26.98
N THR A 2 -8.15 -65.87 -27.35
CA THR A 2 -8.62 -65.74 -28.74
C THR A 2 -8.82 -64.26 -29.12
N LEU A 3 -8.87 -63.96 -30.43
CA LEU A 3 -9.13 -62.59 -30.92
C LEU A 3 -10.48 -62.06 -30.40
N VAL A 4 -11.47 -62.94 -30.26
CA VAL A 4 -12.78 -62.64 -29.70
C VAL A 4 -12.67 -62.22 -28.23
N THR A 5 -11.91 -62.97 -27.42
CA THR A 5 -11.68 -62.62 -26.01
C THR A 5 -10.93 -61.27 -25.87
N LYS A 6 -9.95 -60.99 -26.74
CA LYS A 6 -9.25 -59.69 -26.75
C LYS A 6 -10.20 -58.53 -27.05
N ARG A 7 -11.12 -58.68 -28.02
CA ARG A 7 -12.11 -57.66 -28.35
C ARG A 7 -13.06 -57.36 -27.19
N TYR A 8 -13.54 -58.38 -26.48
CA TYR A 8 -14.38 -58.19 -25.30
C TYR A 8 -13.64 -57.50 -24.15
N ILE A 9 -12.37 -57.84 -23.92
CA ILE A 9 -11.55 -57.18 -22.89
C ILE A 9 -11.31 -55.72 -23.23
N VAL A 10 -10.95 -55.41 -24.48
CA VAL A 10 -10.76 -54.01 -24.92
C VAL A 10 -12.06 -53.22 -24.83
N ALA A 11 -13.20 -53.81 -25.21
CA ALA A 11 -14.50 -53.17 -25.08
C ALA A 11 -14.87 -52.90 -23.61
N ALA A 12 -14.64 -53.87 -22.71
CA ALA A 12 -14.91 -53.71 -21.28
C ALA A 12 -14.02 -52.64 -20.64
N LEU A 13 -12.72 -52.63 -20.96
CA LEU A 13 -11.78 -51.61 -20.48
C LEU A 13 -12.10 -50.21 -21.03
N SER A 14 -12.50 -50.11 -22.30
CA SER A 14 -12.91 -48.85 -22.91
C SER A 14 -14.20 -48.32 -22.27
N PHE A 15 -15.16 -49.20 -21.97
CA PHE A 15 -16.38 -48.83 -21.26
C PHE A 15 -16.10 -48.37 -19.82
N LEU A 16 -15.22 -49.06 -19.10
CA LEU A 16 -14.77 -48.66 -17.76
C LEU A 16 -14.07 -47.29 -17.77
N LEU A 17 -13.21 -47.03 -18.77
CA LEU A 17 -12.55 -45.74 -18.92
C LEU A 17 -13.55 -44.62 -19.27
N LEU A 18 -14.53 -44.89 -20.13
CA LEU A 18 -15.58 -43.91 -20.44
C LEU A 18 -16.42 -43.59 -19.19
N LEU A 19 -16.76 -44.63 -18.41
CA LEU A 19 -17.52 -44.46 -17.18
C LEU A 19 -16.75 -43.64 -16.15
N SER A 20 -15.43 -43.87 -15.99
CA SER A 20 -14.60 -43.09 -15.08
C SER A 20 -14.46 -41.63 -15.53
N LEU A 21 -14.31 -41.38 -16.83
CA LEU A 21 -14.29 -40.03 -17.38
C LEU A 21 -15.61 -39.30 -17.19
N LEU A 22 -16.76 -39.99 -17.32
CA LEU A 22 -18.07 -39.40 -17.05
C LEU A 22 -18.27 -39.08 -15.56
N VAL A 23 -17.78 -39.93 -14.65
CA VAL A 23 -17.80 -39.66 -13.21
C VAL A 23 -16.92 -38.48 -12.85
N VAL A 24 -15.70 -38.41 -13.40
CA VAL A 24 -14.80 -37.25 -13.22
C VAL A 24 -15.44 -36.00 -13.80
N ALA A 25 -16.01 -36.04 -15.01
CA ALA A 25 -16.69 -34.90 -15.61
C ALA A 25 -17.91 -34.44 -14.78
N PHE A 26 -18.64 -35.37 -14.17
CA PHE A 26 -19.76 -35.06 -13.28
C PHE A 26 -19.31 -34.51 -11.91
N GLN A 27 -18.19 -35.01 -11.37
CA GLN A 27 -17.59 -34.46 -10.15
C GLN A 27 -17.00 -33.08 -10.39
N GLU A 28 -16.26 -32.90 -11.49
CA GLU A 28 -15.73 -31.60 -11.94
C GLU A 28 -16.86 -30.62 -12.28
N SER A 29 -17.97 -31.06 -12.87
CA SER A 29 -19.11 -30.18 -13.12
C SER A 29 -19.82 -29.74 -11.83
N LYS A 30 -19.79 -30.56 -10.78
CA LYS A 30 -20.23 -30.17 -9.42
C LYS A 30 -19.18 -29.36 -8.65
N MET A 31 -17.89 -29.57 -8.92
CA MET A 31 -16.78 -28.83 -8.31
C MET A 31 -16.51 -27.49 -8.97
N LYS A 32 -16.98 -27.26 -10.20
CA LYS A 32 -17.30 -25.92 -10.69
C LYS A 32 -18.29 -25.35 -9.69
N ARG A 33 -17.74 -24.60 -8.73
CA ARG A 33 -18.46 -23.85 -7.71
C ARG A 33 -19.75 -23.36 -8.33
N GLU A 34 -20.88 -23.75 -7.76
CA GLU A 34 -22.05 -22.89 -7.78
C GLU A 34 -21.62 -21.58 -7.11
N GLU A 35 -21.00 -20.68 -7.88
CA GLU A 35 -21.21 -19.27 -7.67
C GLU A 35 -22.70 -19.11 -7.94
N THR A 36 -23.48 -19.19 -6.86
CA THR A 36 -24.92 -19.04 -6.89
C THR A 36 -25.19 -17.66 -7.46
N HIS A 37 -25.44 -17.62 -8.76
CA HIS A 37 -26.11 -16.53 -9.45
C HIS A 37 -27.48 -16.42 -8.81
N GLN A 38 -27.58 -15.57 -7.79
CA GLN A 38 -28.86 -15.12 -7.29
C GLN A 38 -29.26 -13.90 -8.11
N ASP A 39 -30.51 -13.87 -8.54
CA ASP A 39 -31.00 -12.89 -9.51
C ASP A 39 -30.83 -11.45 -9.00
N ALA A 40 -30.25 -10.60 -9.84
CA ALA A 40 -30.12 -9.17 -9.58
C ALA A 40 -31.51 -8.51 -9.48
N ILE A 41 -31.68 -7.62 -8.50
CA ILE A 41 -32.88 -6.80 -8.37
C ILE A 41 -32.72 -5.57 -9.25
N VAL A 42 -33.44 -5.53 -10.38
CA VAL A 42 -33.51 -4.36 -11.26
C VAL A 42 -34.73 -3.52 -10.86
N THR A 43 -34.50 -2.35 -10.28
CA THR A 43 -35.58 -1.39 -9.99
C THR A 43 -36.04 -0.70 -11.28
N GLY A 44 -37.28 -0.20 -11.32
CA GLY A 44 -37.82 0.44 -12.53
C GLY A 44 -37.00 1.65 -13.02
N VAL A 45 -36.36 2.38 -12.10
CA VAL A 45 -35.46 3.50 -12.42
C VAL A 45 -34.20 3.03 -13.17
N ASN A 46 -33.76 1.79 -12.94
CA ASN A 46 -32.57 1.21 -13.56
C ASN A 46 -32.85 0.35 -14.80
N GLU A 47 -34.12 0.06 -15.12
CA GLU A 47 -34.47 -0.84 -16.23
C GLU A 47 -33.92 -0.35 -17.58
N GLY A 48 -34.00 0.96 -17.84
CA GLY A 48 -33.43 1.59 -19.03
C GLY A 48 -31.91 1.45 -19.09
N CYS A 49 -31.22 1.77 -17.98
CA CYS A 49 -29.76 1.66 -17.87
C CYS A 49 -29.31 0.22 -18.13
N VAL A 50 -29.89 -0.75 -17.41
CA VAL A 50 -29.52 -2.17 -17.54
C VAL A 50 -29.82 -2.70 -18.94
N THR A 51 -30.98 -2.38 -19.50
CA THR A 51 -31.37 -2.89 -20.84
C THR A 51 -30.45 -2.38 -21.94
N CYS A 52 -30.07 -1.10 -21.89
CA CYS A 52 -29.16 -0.51 -22.87
C CYS A 52 -27.72 -1.02 -22.67
N HIS A 53 -27.20 -0.97 -21.44
CA HIS A 53 -25.82 -1.37 -21.13
C HIS A 53 -25.58 -2.88 -21.22
N LYS A 54 -26.63 -3.73 -21.18
CA LYS A 54 -26.49 -5.15 -21.55
C LYS A 54 -26.05 -5.34 -23.00
N LYS A 55 -26.33 -4.37 -23.87
CA LYS A 55 -25.92 -4.39 -25.28
C LYS A 55 -24.62 -3.62 -25.50
N ASP A 56 -24.51 -2.43 -24.90
CA ASP A 56 -23.36 -1.53 -25.10
C ASP A 56 -22.11 -1.97 -24.31
N SER A 57 -22.29 -2.32 -23.04
CA SER A 57 -21.21 -2.66 -22.12
C SER A 57 -21.55 -3.91 -21.27
N PRO A 58 -21.78 -5.08 -21.89
CA PRO A 58 -22.31 -6.26 -21.21
C PRO A 58 -21.49 -6.69 -20.00
N ALA A 59 -20.16 -6.57 -20.06
CA ALA A 59 -19.27 -6.92 -18.96
C ALA A 59 -19.52 -6.08 -17.69
N LEU A 60 -19.83 -4.79 -17.83
CA LEU A 60 -20.12 -3.95 -16.66
C LEU A 60 -21.42 -4.38 -15.98
N VAL A 61 -22.43 -4.75 -16.77
CA VAL A 61 -23.68 -5.27 -16.22
C VAL A 61 -23.47 -6.62 -15.56
N MET A 62 -22.71 -7.53 -16.17
CA MET A 62 -22.39 -8.83 -15.55
C MET A 62 -21.68 -8.64 -14.20
N GLU A 63 -20.67 -7.78 -14.13
CA GLU A 63 -19.98 -7.47 -12.86
C GLU A 63 -20.90 -6.85 -11.81
N TRP A 64 -21.80 -5.94 -12.22
CA TRP A 64 -22.81 -5.42 -11.32
C TRP A 64 -23.79 -6.51 -10.84
N GLU A 65 -24.27 -7.39 -11.73
CA GLU A 65 -25.15 -8.52 -11.39
C GLU A 65 -24.49 -9.49 -10.39
N TYR A 66 -23.15 -9.63 -10.42
CA TYR A 66 -22.39 -10.40 -9.42
C TYR A 66 -22.32 -9.71 -8.04
N SER A 67 -22.46 -8.39 -7.99
CA SER A 67 -22.27 -7.60 -6.77
C SER A 67 -23.33 -7.87 -5.70
N GLN A 68 -23.00 -7.57 -4.44
CA GLN A 68 -24.01 -7.52 -3.38
C GLN A 68 -24.96 -6.33 -3.53
N HIS A 69 -24.54 -5.26 -4.21
CA HIS A 69 -25.37 -4.09 -4.49
C HIS A 69 -26.59 -4.46 -5.33
N ALA A 70 -26.40 -5.21 -6.42
CA ALA A 70 -27.50 -5.69 -7.26
C ALA A 70 -28.50 -6.56 -6.49
N LYS A 71 -28.03 -7.33 -5.50
CA LYS A 71 -28.88 -8.22 -4.68
C LYS A 71 -29.77 -7.48 -3.70
N VAL A 72 -29.45 -6.22 -3.39
CA VAL A 72 -30.24 -5.37 -2.49
C VAL A 72 -30.88 -4.20 -3.23
N GLY A 73 -30.89 -4.22 -4.57
CA GLY A 73 -31.55 -3.22 -5.41
C GLY A 73 -30.79 -1.92 -5.61
N ILE A 74 -29.50 -1.87 -5.28
CA ILE A 74 -28.61 -0.74 -5.60
C ILE A 74 -28.14 -0.91 -7.05
N GLY A 75 -28.70 -0.10 -7.95
CA GLY A 75 -28.44 -0.13 -9.38
C GLY A 75 -27.44 0.93 -9.84
N CYS A 76 -27.50 1.25 -11.13
CA CYS A 76 -26.65 2.23 -11.79
C CYS A 76 -26.93 3.65 -11.26
N THR A 77 -28.20 4.05 -11.18
CA THR A 77 -28.60 5.42 -10.84
C THR A 77 -28.34 5.76 -9.38
N GLU A 78 -28.38 4.78 -8.47
CA GLU A 78 -28.06 4.99 -7.06
C GLU A 78 -26.60 5.41 -6.84
N CYS A 79 -25.71 5.12 -7.81
CA CYS A 79 -24.31 5.53 -7.77
C CYS A 79 -24.00 6.68 -8.74
N HIS A 80 -24.45 6.57 -9.99
CA HIS A 80 -24.04 7.47 -11.08
C HIS A 80 -24.91 8.71 -11.24
N LYS A 81 -26.10 8.76 -10.62
CA LYS A 81 -26.94 9.95 -10.73
C LYS A 81 -26.20 11.15 -10.12
N ALA A 82 -26.13 12.23 -10.90
CA ALA A 82 -25.55 13.50 -10.52
C ALA A 82 -26.61 14.60 -10.61
N GLU A 83 -26.34 15.73 -9.98
CA GLU A 83 -27.13 16.95 -10.14
C GLU A 83 -26.64 17.73 -11.37
N LYS A 84 -27.53 18.53 -11.97
CA LYS A 84 -27.21 19.25 -13.21
C LYS A 84 -26.03 20.22 -13.04
N GLU A 85 -25.90 20.77 -11.84
CA GLU A 85 -24.89 21.75 -11.46
C GLU A 85 -23.53 21.11 -11.17
N ASP A 86 -23.46 19.78 -11.05
CA ASP A 86 -22.19 19.09 -10.85
C ASP A 86 -21.29 19.26 -12.09
N ILE A 87 -20.02 19.57 -11.84
CA ILE A 87 -19.04 19.93 -12.87
C ILE A 87 -18.79 18.80 -13.88
N ASP A 88 -18.99 17.57 -13.44
CA ASP A 88 -18.78 16.32 -14.16
C ASP A 88 -20.08 15.69 -14.69
N ALA A 89 -21.23 16.37 -14.51
CA ALA A 89 -22.51 15.87 -14.97
C ALA A 89 -22.77 16.14 -16.46
N TRP A 90 -23.52 15.21 -17.06
CA TRP A 90 -24.19 15.41 -18.35
C TRP A 90 -25.52 14.65 -18.40
N LEU A 91 -26.41 15.05 -19.32
CA LEU A 91 -27.68 14.39 -19.53
C LEU A 91 -27.47 13.16 -20.44
N HIS A 92 -27.77 11.97 -19.91
CA HIS A 92 -27.69 10.70 -20.61
C HIS A 92 -29.04 9.99 -20.53
N GLU A 93 -29.67 9.75 -21.68
CA GLU A 93 -30.98 9.06 -21.77
C GLU A 93 -32.04 9.63 -20.79
N GLY A 94 -32.08 10.97 -20.64
CA GLY A 94 -33.04 11.67 -19.79
C GLY A 94 -32.68 11.79 -18.31
N THR A 95 -31.51 11.27 -17.88
CA THR A 95 -31.03 11.37 -16.49
C THR A 95 -29.67 12.07 -16.44
N TYR A 96 -29.47 12.99 -15.49
CA TYR A 96 -28.13 13.55 -15.24
C TYR A 96 -27.28 12.51 -14.52
N ILE A 97 -26.12 12.22 -15.10
CA ILE A 97 -25.18 11.23 -14.55
C ILE A 97 -23.75 11.75 -14.57
N SER A 98 -22.91 11.16 -13.73
CA SER A 98 -21.46 11.33 -13.74
C SER A 98 -20.75 9.97 -13.89
N ALA A 99 -19.61 9.97 -14.59
CA ALA A 99 -18.69 8.84 -14.61
C ALA A 99 -17.89 8.69 -13.31
N LEU A 100 -17.74 9.77 -12.54
CA LEU A 100 -16.93 9.83 -11.33
C LEU A 100 -17.81 9.57 -10.11
N VAL A 101 -17.92 8.31 -9.72
CA VAL A 101 -18.46 7.97 -8.40
C VAL A 101 -17.39 8.23 -7.34
N THR A 102 -17.69 9.09 -6.38
CA THR A 102 -16.76 9.57 -5.35
C THR A 102 -17.03 8.93 -3.99
N PRO A 103 -16.13 9.09 -3.00
CA PRO A 103 -16.41 8.70 -1.63
C PRO A 103 -17.70 9.31 -1.03
N LYS A 104 -18.12 10.53 -1.42
CA LYS A 104 -19.37 11.12 -0.92
C LYS A 104 -20.60 10.40 -1.46
N ASP A 105 -20.55 9.88 -2.69
CA ASP A 105 -21.62 9.04 -3.23
C ASP A 105 -21.79 7.76 -2.42
N CYS A 106 -20.67 7.14 -2.04
CA CYS A 106 -20.65 5.95 -1.17
C CYS A 106 -21.15 6.26 0.24
N ALA A 107 -20.82 7.44 0.78
CA ALA A 107 -21.14 7.86 2.14
C ALA A 107 -22.66 7.97 2.41
N ARG A 108 -23.49 8.05 1.36
CA ARG A 108 -24.96 7.99 1.45
C ARG A 108 -25.46 6.71 2.10
N CYS A 109 -24.71 5.60 1.97
CA CYS A 109 -25.03 4.32 2.60
C CYS A 109 -23.91 3.82 3.55
N HIS A 110 -22.66 4.21 3.29
CA HIS A 110 -21.46 3.75 4.00
C HIS A 110 -20.79 4.90 4.78
N THR A 111 -21.56 5.58 5.63
CA THR A 111 -21.09 6.77 6.37
C THR A 111 -19.91 6.42 7.29
N LYS A 112 -19.99 5.30 8.00
CA LYS A 112 -18.92 4.84 8.90
C LYS A 112 -17.60 4.62 8.14
N GLU A 113 -17.63 3.85 7.06
CA GLU A 113 -16.43 3.56 6.28
C GLU A 113 -15.86 4.83 5.64
N TYR A 114 -16.72 5.76 5.22
CA TYR A 114 -16.30 7.07 4.72
C TYR A 114 -15.60 7.93 5.78
N GLU A 115 -16.16 8.02 6.99
CA GLU A 115 -15.57 8.79 8.10
C GLU A 115 -14.21 8.22 8.52
N GLU A 116 -14.11 6.89 8.62
CA GLU A 116 -12.87 6.18 8.90
C GLU A 116 -11.81 6.44 7.82
N PHE A 117 -12.20 6.36 6.54
CA PHE A 117 -11.28 6.46 5.41
C PHE A 117 -10.85 7.90 5.10
N SER A 118 -11.79 8.84 5.06
CA SER A 118 -11.58 10.22 4.56
C SER A 118 -10.54 11.02 5.34
N THR A 119 -10.29 10.63 6.60
CA THR A 119 -9.32 11.25 7.51
C THR A 119 -7.97 10.51 7.57
N SER A 120 -7.88 9.37 6.87
CA SER A 120 -6.69 8.50 6.85
C SER A 120 -5.55 9.04 6.00
N HIS A 121 -4.38 8.43 6.14
CA HIS A 121 -3.26 8.67 5.22
C HIS A 121 -3.54 8.18 3.80
N HIS A 122 -4.41 7.18 3.62
CA HIS A 122 -4.81 6.69 2.29
C HIS A 122 -5.63 7.74 1.53
N ALA A 123 -6.60 8.39 2.18
CA ALA A 123 -7.33 9.49 1.55
C ALA A 123 -6.40 10.66 1.18
N ARG A 124 -5.37 10.91 2.00
CA ARG A 124 -4.34 11.94 1.76
C ARG A 124 -3.19 11.46 0.87
N ALA A 125 -3.26 10.24 0.33
CA ALA A 125 -2.17 9.68 -0.46
C ALA A 125 -1.93 10.42 -1.78
N GLY A 126 -2.83 11.30 -2.24
CA GLY A 126 -2.59 12.18 -3.39
C GLY A 126 -1.82 13.46 -3.04
N GLU A 127 -1.53 13.72 -1.77
CA GLU A 127 -0.85 14.94 -1.32
C GLU A 127 0.68 14.92 -1.49
N ILE A 128 1.22 13.78 -1.95
CA ILE A 128 2.63 13.53 -2.33
C ILE A 128 3.05 14.26 -3.61
N LEU A 129 2.15 14.95 -4.32
CA LEU A 129 2.53 15.71 -5.53
C LEU A 129 3.64 16.76 -5.30
N ALA A 130 3.99 17.06 -4.05
CA ALA A 130 5.14 17.89 -3.67
C ALA A 130 6.30 17.11 -3.01
N SER A 131 6.43 15.80 -3.17
CA SER A 131 7.54 15.00 -2.62
C SER A 131 8.70 14.87 -3.60
N LEU A 132 9.84 14.40 -3.08
CA LEU A 132 11.02 14.10 -3.89
C LEU A 132 10.78 12.96 -4.88
N ASP A 133 9.95 11.96 -4.52
CA ASP A 133 9.50 10.89 -5.41
C ASP A 133 8.77 11.46 -6.63
N ASN A 134 7.85 12.41 -6.43
CA ASN A 134 7.12 13.05 -7.52
C ASN A 134 8.05 13.92 -8.39
N VAL A 135 9.09 14.52 -7.80
CA VAL A 135 10.12 15.25 -8.55
C VAL A 135 10.89 14.33 -9.48
N LEU A 136 11.23 13.11 -9.05
CA LEU A 136 11.90 12.12 -9.91
C LEU A 136 11.01 11.78 -11.12
N ALA A 137 9.73 11.47 -10.89
CA ALA A 137 8.81 11.12 -11.98
C ALA A 137 8.51 12.30 -12.92
N GLU A 138 8.26 13.50 -12.38
CA GLU A 138 7.87 14.66 -13.20
C GLU A 138 9.04 15.37 -13.87
N LYS A 139 10.21 15.43 -13.23
CA LYS A 139 11.34 16.27 -13.70
C LYS A 139 12.55 15.49 -14.17
N VAL A 140 12.84 14.34 -13.57
CA VAL A 140 14.01 13.53 -13.98
C VAL A 140 13.61 12.58 -15.11
N ALA A 141 12.50 11.87 -14.97
CA ALA A 141 11.96 10.98 -16.00
C ALA A 141 10.98 11.69 -16.97
N GLY A 142 10.42 12.83 -16.56
CA GLY A 142 9.44 13.61 -17.33
C GLY A 142 10.03 14.77 -18.13
N LEU A 143 9.18 15.36 -18.98
CA LEU A 143 9.43 16.65 -19.66
C LEU A 143 8.39 17.68 -19.17
N PRO A 144 8.63 19.00 -19.33
CA PRO A 144 7.69 20.04 -18.91
C PRO A 144 6.24 19.82 -19.38
N ASP A 145 6.07 19.39 -20.63
CA ASP A 145 4.76 19.15 -21.26
C ASP A 145 4.39 17.67 -21.37
N ASN A 146 5.23 16.76 -20.84
CA ASN A 146 4.97 15.32 -20.87
C ASN A 146 5.26 14.69 -19.50
N LYS A 147 4.19 14.45 -18.76
CA LYS A 147 4.21 13.79 -17.44
C LYS A 147 3.81 12.33 -17.50
N ALA A 148 4.00 11.65 -18.64
CA ALA A 148 3.53 10.27 -18.84
C ALA A 148 4.03 9.31 -17.75
N ASP A 149 5.26 9.47 -17.25
CA ASP A 149 5.80 8.65 -16.17
C ASP A 149 5.02 8.83 -14.86
N ALA A 150 4.79 10.08 -14.43
CA ALA A 150 3.96 10.36 -13.26
C ALA A 150 2.52 9.85 -13.42
N VAL A 151 1.92 10.07 -14.60
CA VAL A 151 0.54 9.65 -14.96
C VAL A 151 0.35 8.13 -14.87
N ASN A 152 1.32 7.36 -15.38
CA ASN A 152 1.23 5.90 -15.47
C ASN A 152 1.86 5.18 -14.26
N GLY A 153 2.77 5.83 -13.54
CA GLY A 153 3.44 5.31 -12.36
C GLY A 153 2.81 5.85 -11.07
N CYS A 154 3.41 6.90 -10.50
CA CYS A 154 3.07 7.41 -9.16
C CYS A 154 1.57 7.65 -8.97
N TRP A 155 0.93 8.30 -9.95
CA TRP A 155 -0.45 8.75 -9.85
C TRP A 155 -1.46 7.60 -9.86
N GLN A 156 -1.12 6.45 -10.46
CA GLN A 156 -2.00 5.28 -10.45
C GLN A 156 -2.11 4.61 -9.07
N CYS A 157 -1.13 4.84 -8.20
CA CYS A 157 -1.13 4.34 -6.82
C CYS A 157 -1.63 5.40 -5.83
N HIS A 158 -1.11 6.62 -5.95
CA HIS A 158 -1.33 7.72 -4.99
C HIS A 158 -2.61 8.51 -5.25
N GLY A 159 -2.94 8.74 -6.52
CA GLY A 159 -4.06 9.56 -6.95
C GLY A 159 -3.63 10.93 -7.47
N THR A 160 -4.55 11.57 -8.18
CA THR A 160 -4.39 12.88 -8.83
C THR A 160 -5.49 13.84 -8.42
N ILE A 161 -5.27 15.13 -8.67
CA ILE A 161 -6.38 16.09 -8.77
C ILE A 161 -7.08 15.81 -10.10
N ILE A 162 -8.36 15.46 -10.08
CA ILE A 162 -9.14 15.28 -11.29
C ILE A 162 -9.37 16.63 -11.95
N LYS A 163 -9.01 16.74 -13.23
CA LYS A 163 -9.11 17.99 -14.01
C LYS A 163 -9.96 17.78 -15.24
N PHE A 164 -10.51 18.88 -15.74
CA PHE A 164 -11.27 18.93 -16.98
C PHE A 164 -10.51 19.76 -18.00
N GLU A 165 -10.56 19.34 -19.26
CA GLU A 165 -10.02 20.16 -20.34
C GLU A 165 -10.88 21.42 -20.49
N LYS A 166 -10.24 22.56 -20.72
CA LYS A 166 -10.89 23.88 -20.78
C LYS A 166 -10.64 24.54 -22.14
N ASP A 167 -11.62 25.29 -22.62
CA ASP A 167 -11.49 26.14 -23.81
C ASP A 167 -10.68 27.41 -23.50
N ALA A 168 -10.50 28.27 -24.52
CA ALA A 168 -9.76 29.53 -24.38
C ALA A 168 -10.41 30.52 -23.40
N ASP A 169 -11.71 30.38 -23.14
CA ASP A 169 -12.47 31.22 -22.21
C ASP A 169 -12.51 30.62 -20.79
N GLY A 170 -11.92 29.43 -20.60
CA GLY A 170 -11.84 28.73 -19.32
C GLY A 170 -13.05 27.82 -19.01
N ASN A 171 -13.98 27.65 -19.95
CA ASN A 171 -15.12 26.75 -19.77
C ASN A 171 -14.71 25.30 -20.05
N ILE A 172 -15.38 24.35 -19.40
CA ILE A 172 -15.12 22.92 -19.62
C ILE A 172 -15.48 22.53 -21.04
N LEU A 173 -14.52 21.92 -21.74
CA LEU A 173 -14.75 21.31 -23.03
C LEU A 173 -15.76 20.16 -22.89
N ARG A 174 -16.73 20.14 -23.80
CA ARG A 174 -17.77 19.11 -23.86
C ARG A 174 -17.75 18.42 -25.22
N SER A 175 -17.94 17.11 -25.23
CA SER A 175 -17.79 16.26 -26.42
C SER A 175 -18.99 15.35 -26.65
N GLY A 176 -19.15 14.94 -27.92
CA GLY A 176 -20.23 14.06 -28.36
C GLY A 176 -21.61 14.71 -28.36
N ASN A 177 -22.61 13.95 -28.82
CA ASN A 177 -23.99 14.45 -28.99
C ASN A 177 -24.69 14.79 -27.66
N GLU A 178 -24.18 14.27 -26.55
CA GLU A 178 -24.73 14.49 -25.19
C GLU A 178 -23.99 15.59 -24.41
N ASN A 179 -23.02 16.28 -25.03
CA ASN A 179 -22.22 17.32 -24.38
C ASN A 179 -21.52 16.83 -23.09
N ARG A 180 -20.87 15.66 -23.17
CA ARG A 180 -20.16 15.04 -22.06
C ARG A 180 -18.91 15.85 -21.69
N PRO A 181 -18.66 16.17 -20.40
CA PRO A 181 -17.46 16.89 -20.01
C PRO A 181 -16.20 16.08 -20.35
N VAL A 182 -15.19 16.76 -20.89
CA VAL A 182 -13.91 16.14 -21.24
C VAL A 182 -12.99 16.21 -20.02
N ILE A 183 -12.69 15.06 -19.44
CA ILE A 183 -11.76 14.92 -18.33
C ILE A 183 -10.34 14.85 -18.89
N ASP A 184 -9.41 15.60 -18.30
CA ASP A 184 -8.00 15.62 -18.68
C ASP A 184 -7.40 14.21 -18.55
N HIS A 185 -6.94 13.67 -19.68
CA HIS A 185 -6.38 12.32 -19.79
C HIS A 185 -5.14 12.08 -18.92
N THR A 186 -4.46 13.14 -18.49
CA THR A 186 -3.34 13.03 -17.53
C THR A 186 -3.83 12.75 -16.11
N THR A 187 -5.10 13.01 -15.80
CA THR A 187 -5.67 12.86 -14.46
C THR A 187 -6.70 11.74 -14.36
N TRP A 188 -7.24 11.26 -15.49
CA TRP A 188 -8.23 10.19 -15.57
C TRP A 188 -8.04 9.33 -16.83
N PRO A 189 -8.16 7.99 -16.78
CA PRO A 189 -8.59 7.15 -15.66
C PRO A 189 -7.57 7.07 -14.52
N ASN A 190 -8.07 7.11 -13.28
CA ASN A 190 -7.24 7.04 -12.08
C ASN A 190 -7.88 6.16 -11.01
N SER A 191 -7.07 5.26 -10.45
CA SER A 191 -7.46 4.35 -9.35
C SER A 191 -6.62 4.53 -8.09
N GLY A 192 -5.88 5.64 -8.00
CA GLY A 192 -5.04 5.94 -6.85
C GLY A 192 -5.87 6.20 -5.61
N VAL A 193 -5.40 5.68 -4.47
CA VAL A 193 -6.21 5.60 -3.25
C VAL A 193 -6.56 6.98 -2.69
N GLY A 194 -5.73 8.00 -2.93
CA GLY A 194 -5.91 9.38 -2.50
C GLY A 194 -6.29 10.36 -3.62
N ARG A 195 -7.00 9.89 -4.67
CA ARG A 195 -7.55 10.74 -5.74
C ARG A 195 -8.36 11.91 -5.18
N MET A 196 -8.09 13.13 -5.61
CA MET A 196 -8.85 14.31 -5.19
C MET A 196 -9.97 14.58 -6.20
N ASN A 197 -11.21 14.45 -5.72
CA ASN A 197 -12.41 14.48 -6.57
C ASN A 197 -12.99 15.89 -6.73
N PRO A 198 -13.78 16.15 -7.78
CA PRO A 198 -14.34 17.47 -8.04
C PRO A 198 -15.34 17.96 -6.97
N ASP A 199 -15.97 17.04 -6.24
CA ASP A 199 -16.87 17.32 -5.12
C ASP A 199 -16.13 17.67 -3.80
N GLY A 200 -14.80 17.78 -3.84
CA GLY A 200 -13.93 18.06 -2.71
C GLY A 200 -13.61 16.85 -1.82
N SER A 201 -14.16 15.67 -2.11
CA SER A 201 -13.84 14.46 -1.36
C SER A 201 -12.47 13.89 -1.76
N LYS A 202 -11.78 13.29 -0.78
CA LYS A 202 -10.49 12.65 -0.99
C LYS A 202 -10.60 11.13 -1.02
N GLY A 203 -10.03 10.56 -2.05
CA GLY A 203 -9.75 9.16 -2.29
C GLY A 203 -10.66 8.44 -3.28
N SER A 204 -10.39 7.14 -3.43
CA SER A 204 -11.04 6.27 -4.40
C SER A 204 -11.44 4.95 -3.73
N CYS A 205 -12.72 4.79 -3.38
CA CYS A 205 -13.22 3.62 -2.65
C CYS A 205 -13.04 2.30 -3.42
N HIS A 206 -12.95 2.34 -4.75
CA HIS A 206 -12.72 1.14 -5.57
C HIS A 206 -11.24 0.74 -5.68
N ALA A 207 -10.33 1.35 -4.92
CA ALA A 207 -8.90 0.97 -4.92
C ALA A 207 -8.67 -0.44 -4.33
N CYS A 208 -9.55 -0.86 -3.41
CA CYS A 208 -9.43 -2.15 -2.71
C CYS A 208 -10.43 -3.22 -3.19
N HIS A 209 -11.65 -2.80 -3.50
CA HIS A 209 -12.72 -3.66 -4.03
C HIS A 209 -13.24 -3.03 -5.31
N SER A 210 -12.67 -3.48 -6.44
CA SER A 210 -12.91 -2.91 -7.76
C SER A 210 -14.38 -2.84 -8.14
N ARG A 211 -14.73 -1.78 -8.87
CA ARG A 211 -15.98 -1.69 -9.61
C ARG A 211 -16.03 -2.79 -10.69
N HIS A 212 -17.17 -3.37 -11.04
CA HIS A 212 -18.53 -3.09 -10.53
C HIS A 212 -19.07 -4.19 -9.61
N ALA A 213 -18.28 -5.23 -9.33
CA ALA A 213 -18.68 -6.29 -8.42
C ALA A 213 -18.52 -5.91 -6.94
N PHE A 214 -17.58 -5.00 -6.62
CA PHE A 214 -17.31 -4.52 -5.25
C PHE A 214 -17.13 -5.67 -4.24
N GLU A 215 -16.48 -6.76 -4.65
CA GLU A 215 -16.39 -7.96 -3.84
C GLU A 215 -15.46 -7.80 -2.64
N GLY A 216 -15.96 -8.14 -1.45
CA GLY A 216 -15.12 -8.25 -0.25
C GLY A 216 -13.99 -9.29 -0.40
N LYS A 217 -14.16 -10.31 -1.24
CA LYS A 217 -13.10 -11.29 -1.55
C LYS A 217 -11.85 -10.62 -2.10
N LEU A 218 -12.01 -9.65 -3.00
CA LEU A 218 -10.90 -8.94 -3.62
C LEU A 218 -10.16 -8.08 -2.58
N SER A 219 -10.90 -7.32 -1.76
CA SER A 219 -10.28 -6.49 -0.70
C SER A 219 -9.62 -7.29 0.42
N ARG A 220 -10.04 -8.53 0.63
CA ARG A 220 -9.45 -9.47 1.60
C ARG A 220 -8.24 -10.24 1.04
N SER A 221 -8.01 -10.18 -0.26
CA SER A 221 -6.94 -10.92 -0.94
C SER A 221 -5.65 -10.07 -1.01
N PRO A 222 -4.48 -10.59 -0.59
CA PRO A 222 -3.21 -9.86 -0.59
C PRO A 222 -2.82 -9.26 -1.95
N GLU A 223 -3.19 -9.92 -3.05
CA GLU A 223 -2.84 -9.52 -4.42
C GLU A 223 -3.34 -8.12 -4.75
N ASN A 224 -4.48 -7.71 -4.19
CA ASN A 224 -5.02 -6.39 -4.45
C ASN A 224 -4.13 -5.28 -3.85
N CYS A 225 -3.58 -5.51 -2.65
CA CYS A 225 -2.64 -4.58 -2.01
C CYS A 225 -1.35 -4.46 -2.83
N GLY A 226 -0.93 -5.56 -3.45
CA GLY A 226 0.27 -5.65 -4.27
C GLY A 226 0.29 -4.78 -5.52
N LYS A 227 -0.84 -4.16 -5.93
CA LYS A 227 -0.83 -3.13 -6.98
C LYS A 227 0.04 -1.91 -6.60
N CYS A 228 0.07 -1.55 -5.32
CA CYS A 228 0.75 -0.35 -4.82
C CYS A 228 1.85 -0.66 -3.80
N HIS A 229 1.65 -1.69 -2.98
CA HIS A 229 2.54 -2.07 -1.89
C HIS A 229 3.57 -3.11 -2.34
N MET A 230 4.46 -2.67 -3.22
CA MET A 230 5.44 -3.49 -3.91
C MET A 230 6.72 -2.71 -4.20
N GLY A 231 7.71 -3.38 -4.79
CA GLY A 231 8.85 -2.73 -5.41
C GLY A 231 9.96 -2.32 -4.43
N PRO A 232 10.93 -1.53 -4.90
CA PRO A 232 12.22 -1.38 -4.22
C PRO A 232 12.15 -0.58 -2.91
N ASP A 233 11.15 0.28 -2.74
CA ASP A 233 11.05 1.19 -1.60
C ASP A 233 10.06 0.70 -0.53
N HIS A 234 9.13 -0.18 -0.89
CA HIS A 234 8.22 -0.78 0.07
C HIS A 234 7.64 -2.13 -0.45
N PRO A 235 8.44 -3.22 -0.42
CA PRO A 235 8.07 -4.50 -1.04
C PRO A 235 7.15 -5.35 -0.14
N GLN A 236 6.02 -4.80 0.31
CA GLN A 236 5.21 -5.51 1.30
C GLN A 236 4.56 -6.78 0.74
N ILE A 237 4.17 -6.80 -0.54
CA ILE A 237 3.62 -8.01 -1.16
C ILE A 237 4.67 -9.09 -1.36
N GLU A 238 5.89 -8.73 -1.74
CA GLU A 238 6.99 -9.68 -1.92
C GLU A 238 7.40 -10.30 -0.58
N ILE A 239 7.49 -9.47 0.47
CA ILE A 239 7.73 -9.91 1.84
C ILE A 239 6.61 -10.85 2.32
N TYR A 240 5.35 -10.48 2.07
CA TYR A 240 4.22 -11.32 2.45
C TYR A 240 4.29 -12.69 1.76
N ASN A 241 4.58 -12.70 0.46
CA ASN A 241 4.64 -13.92 -0.34
C ASN A 241 5.77 -14.87 0.09
N GLU A 242 6.93 -14.37 0.52
CA GLU A 242 7.99 -15.22 1.06
C GLU A 242 7.72 -15.70 2.49
N SER A 243 6.92 -14.95 3.25
CA SER A 243 6.64 -15.26 4.65
C SER A 243 5.84 -16.57 4.81
N LYS A 244 5.92 -17.18 5.99
CA LYS A 244 5.08 -18.34 6.32
C LYS A 244 3.58 -18.01 6.30
N HIS A 245 3.21 -16.76 6.53
CA HIS A 245 1.81 -16.32 6.43
C HIS A 245 1.30 -16.37 5.00
N GLY A 246 2.06 -15.83 4.04
CA GLY A 246 1.70 -15.89 2.61
C GLY A 246 1.63 -17.32 2.11
N ILE A 247 2.65 -18.14 2.41
CA ILE A 247 2.66 -19.57 2.06
C ILE A 247 1.42 -20.29 2.61
N ALA A 248 1.07 -20.04 3.88
CA ALA A 248 -0.11 -20.65 4.50
C ALA A 248 -1.42 -20.18 3.86
N PHE A 249 -1.53 -18.89 3.50
CA PHE A 249 -2.71 -18.35 2.81
C PHE A 249 -2.92 -19.03 1.46
N TYR A 250 -1.87 -19.11 0.63
CA TYR A 250 -1.96 -19.75 -0.68
C TYR A 250 -2.32 -21.23 -0.58
N ALA A 251 -1.73 -21.93 0.40
CA ALA A 251 -2.01 -23.34 0.63
C ALA A 251 -3.42 -23.62 1.19
N ASN A 252 -4.08 -22.64 1.81
CA ASN A 252 -5.36 -22.82 2.52
C ASN A 252 -6.42 -21.79 2.11
N ARG A 253 -6.36 -21.26 0.88
CA ARG A 253 -7.20 -20.16 0.42
C ARG A 253 -8.71 -20.49 0.47
N ASP A 254 -9.06 -21.75 0.30
CA ASP A 254 -10.42 -22.29 0.42
C ASP A 254 -10.97 -22.22 1.85
N ARG A 255 -10.10 -22.26 2.86
CA ARG A 255 -10.44 -22.17 4.29
C ARG A 255 -10.50 -20.74 4.85
N MET A 256 -10.30 -19.75 3.99
CA MET A 256 -10.21 -18.34 4.38
C MET A 256 -11.55 -17.60 4.42
N ALA A 257 -12.66 -18.23 4.01
CA ALA A 257 -13.99 -17.62 3.99
C ALA A 257 -14.05 -16.25 3.25
N LEU A 258 -13.24 -16.07 2.19
CA LEU A 258 -13.04 -14.77 1.54
C LEU A 258 -14.33 -14.19 0.94
N THR A 259 -15.29 -15.03 0.53
CA THR A 259 -16.57 -14.61 -0.07
C THR A 259 -17.67 -14.35 0.97
N LYS A 260 -17.38 -14.49 2.27
CA LYS A 260 -18.39 -14.33 3.33
C LYS A 260 -19.00 -12.93 3.30
N THR A 261 -20.33 -12.86 3.28
CA THR A 261 -21.06 -11.59 3.42
C THR A 261 -21.09 -11.13 4.88
N GLY A 262 -21.13 -9.81 5.09
CA GLY A 262 -21.02 -9.21 6.42
C GLY A 262 -19.62 -9.34 7.04
N GLY A 263 -19.57 -9.48 8.37
CA GLY A 263 -18.32 -9.51 9.12
C GLY A 263 -17.41 -10.68 8.74
N TRP A 264 -16.13 -10.39 8.56
CA TRP A 264 -15.05 -11.37 8.33
C TRP A 264 -14.05 -11.26 9.47
N VAL A 265 -14.14 -12.20 10.42
CA VAL A 265 -13.49 -12.13 11.73
C VAL A 265 -12.48 -13.25 11.90
N LEU A 266 -11.21 -12.88 12.09
CA LEU A 266 -10.15 -13.85 12.46
C LEU A 266 -10.50 -14.52 13.79
N GLY A 267 -10.33 -15.85 13.84
CA GLY A 267 -10.62 -16.67 15.03
C GLY A 267 -12.06 -17.18 15.12
N ARG A 268 -12.98 -16.63 14.30
CA ARG A 268 -14.37 -17.08 14.21
C ARG A 268 -14.73 -17.60 12.83
N ASP A 269 -14.42 -16.83 11.80
CA ASP A 269 -14.82 -17.13 10.42
C ASP A 269 -13.71 -17.82 9.63
N TYR A 270 -12.45 -17.57 10.01
CA TYR A 270 -11.27 -18.21 9.45
C TYR A 270 -10.12 -18.21 10.46
N SER A 271 -9.14 -19.09 10.24
CA SER A 271 -7.96 -19.21 11.09
C SER A 271 -6.70 -19.69 10.35
N ALA A 272 -6.81 -20.02 9.07
CA ALA A 272 -5.75 -20.75 8.36
C ALA A 272 -4.49 -19.91 8.11
N ALA A 273 -4.64 -18.60 7.88
CA ALA A 273 -3.53 -17.66 7.72
C ALA A 273 -4.03 -16.21 7.89
N PRO A 274 -3.15 -15.25 8.18
CA PRO A 274 -3.46 -13.83 8.00
C PRO A 274 -3.21 -13.37 6.56
N THR A 275 -3.91 -12.31 6.16
CA THR A 275 -3.69 -11.53 4.93
C THR A 275 -3.32 -10.10 5.32
N CYS A 276 -2.97 -9.25 4.34
CA CYS A 276 -2.80 -7.82 4.56
C CYS A 276 -4.03 -7.21 5.27
N ALA A 277 -5.23 -7.53 4.77
CA ALA A 277 -6.48 -7.07 5.36
C ALA A 277 -6.69 -7.63 6.78
N THR A 278 -6.33 -8.89 7.07
CA THR A 278 -6.43 -9.47 8.42
C THR A 278 -5.72 -8.59 9.46
N CYS A 279 -4.48 -8.20 9.17
CA CYS A 279 -3.63 -7.47 10.12
C CYS A 279 -4.00 -5.99 10.18
N HIS A 280 -4.36 -5.36 9.06
CA HIS A 280 -4.47 -3.91 8.96
C HIS A 280 -5.90 -3.35 8.94
N ILE A 281 -6.91 -4.17 8.62
CA ILE A 281 -8.29 -3.68 8.33
C ILE A 281 -9.33 -4.50 9.09
N ALA A 282 -9.23 -5.82 9.04
CA ALA A 282 -10.30 -6.74 9.41
C ALA A 282 -10.51 -6.83 10.92
N ALA A 283 -11.69 -7.33 11.27
CA ALA A 283 -12.04 -7.65 12.64
C ALA A 283 -11.31 -8.90 13.12
N TYR A 284 -11.08 -8.98 14.43
CA TYR A 284 -10.51 -10.17 15.08
C TYR A 284 -11.17 -10.40 16.43
N MET A 285 -11.19 -11.66 16.87
CA MET A 285 -11.70 -12.05 18.18
C MET A 285 -10.58 -11.98 19.23
N THR A 286 -10.82 -11.41 20.40
CA THR A 286 -9.86 -11.43 21.52
C THR A 286 -9.86 -12.79 22.20
N PRO A 287 -8.85 -13.12 23.03
CA PRO A 287 -8.85 -14.35 23.83
C PRO A 287 -10.09 -14.48 24.76
N GLN A 288 -10.72 -13.36 25.12
CA GLN A 288 -11.94 -13.30 25.94
C GLN A 288 -13.22 -13.47 25.12
N GLY A 289 -13.12 -13.64 23.80
CA GLY A 289 -14.26 -13.80 22.89
C GLY A 289 -14.89 -12.48 22.42
N GLU A 290 -14.32 -11.32 22.76
CA GLU A 290 -14.79 -10.03 22.28
C GLU A 290 -14.38 -9.81 20.82
N ILE A 291 -15.22 -9.19 20.00
CA ILE A 291 -14.86 -8.85 18.62
C ILE A 291 -14.37 -7.41 18.56
N LYS A 292 -13.11 -7.22 18.19
CA LYS A 292 -12.61 -5.92 17.74
C LYS A 292 -13.00 -5.74 16.28
N THR A 293 -13.75 -4.69 15.99
CA THR A 293 -14.34 -4.47 14.66
C THR A 293 -13.29 -4.05 13.63
N SER A 294 -13.64 -4.18 12.36
CA SER A 294 -12.85 -3.64 11.26
C SER A 294 -12.90 -2.11 11.22
N SER A 295 -11.89 -1.52 10.57
CA SER A 295 -11.76 -0.07 10.36
C SER A 295 -11.14 0.22 8.99
N HIS A 296 -11.63 1.25 8.30
CA HIS A 296 -11.00 1.81 7.10
C HIS A 296 -9.92 2.88 7.40
N GLU A 297 -9.58 3.09 8.69
CA GLU A 297 -8.39 3.81 9.12
C GLU A 297 -7.22 2.84 9.33
N ILE A 298 -6.42 2.64 8.28
CA ILE A 298 -5.30 1.67 8.30
C ILE A 298 -4.20 2.11 9.29
N GLY A 299 -4.12 3.41 9.60
CA GLY A 299 -3.13 3.97 10.53
C GLY A 299 -3.30 3.56 12.00
N GLU A 300 -4.48 3.08 12.39
CA GLU A 300 -4.82 2.73 13.78
C GLU A 300 -3.93 1.65 14.40
N ARG A 301 -3.32 0.79 13.57
CA ARG A 301 -2.46 -0.32 14.03
C ARG A 301 -0.97 -0.09 13.76
N ILE A 302 -0.60 1.09 13.22
CA ILE A 302 0.77 1.40 12.82
C ILE A 302 1.53 2.06 13.98
N SER A 303 2.39 1.27 14.64
CA SER A 303 3.24 1.76 15.73
C SER A 303 4.54 2.42 15.27
N TRP A 304 5.06 2.07 14.09
CA TRP A 304 6.29 2.62 13.51
C TRP A 304 6.02 3.24 12.14
N THR A 305 6.65 4.38 11.84
CA THR A 305 6.89 4.78 10.45
C THR A 305 8.23 4.23 9.97
N LEU A 306 8.19 3.46 8.88
CA LEU A 306 9.37 2.84 8.27
C LEU A 306 9.83 3.57 7.00
N ARG A 307 9.09 4.60 6.58
CA ARG A 307 9.38 5.40 5.38
C ARG A 307 10.54 6.39 5.52
N PRO A 308 10.73 7.13 6.63
CA PRO A 308 11.77 8.15 6.69
C PRO A 308 13.17 7.55 6.81
N VAL A 309 14.20 8.39 6.61
CA VAL A 309 15.61 8.02 6.85
C VAL A 309 15.76 7.38 8.23
N VAL A 310 15.29 8.06 9.28
CA VAL A 310 15.27 7.55 10.65
C VAL A 310 13.84 7.23 11.05
N SER A 311 13.55 5.94 11.26
CA SER A 311 12.24 5.48 11.69
C SER A 311 11.88 6.03 13.07
N SER A 312 10.60 6.26 13.31
CA SER A 312 10.09 6.70 14.62
C SER A 312 8.78 5.99 14.96
N LYS A 313 8.57 5.73 16.25
CA LYS A 313 7.26 5.30 16.74
C LYS A 313 6.26 6.45 16.65
N LEU A 314 4.99 6.16 16.38
CA LEU A 314 3.96 7.15 16.04
C LEU A 314 2.77 7.13 17.00
N ASN A 315 2.44 8.30 17.55
CA ASN A 315 1.21 8.57 18.27
C ASN A 315 0.19 9.24 17.33
N MET A 316 -1.09 8.89 17.42
CA MET A 316 -2.19 9.60 16.73
C MET A 316 -2.68 10.76 17.56
N ILE A 317 -2.76 11.94 16.97
CA ILE A 317 -3.57 13.04 17.49
C ILE A 317 -4.84 13.09 16.65
N ILE A 318 -5.99 13.08 17.32
CA ILE A 318 -7.32 13.16 16.71
C ILE A 318 -7.97 14.45 17.21
N TYR A 319 -8.51 15.22 16.28
CA TYR A 319 -9.14 16.51 16.52
C TYR A 319 -10.67 16.41 16.47
N GLU A 320 -11.37 17.38 17.08
CA GLU A 320 -12.84 17.39 17.18
C GLU A 320 -13.57 17.39 15.81
N ASP A 321 -12.88 17.80 14.72
CA ASP A 321 -13.40 17.74 13.35
C ASP A 321 -13.09 16.41 12.63
N GLY A 322 -12.53 15.44 13.35
CA GLY A 322 -12.11 14.14 12.83
C GLY A 322 -10.74 14.14 12.16
N TYR A 323 -10.07 15.30 12.00
CA TYR A 323 -8.72 15.35 11.42
C TYR A 323 -7.74 14.55 12.28
N LYS A 324 -6.77 13.91 11.63
CA LYS A 324 -5.76 13.08 12.30
C LYS A 324 -4.36 13.42 11.83
N GLU A 325 -3.42 13.42 12.76
CA GLU A 325 -1.99 13.55 12.45
C GLU A 325 -1.14 12.64 13.32
N ASP A 326 0.02 12.24 12.78
CA ASP A 326 0.97 11.39 13.48
C ASP A 326 2.08 12.23 14.12
N TYR A 327 2.26 12.07 15.43
CA TYR A 327 3.38 12.66 16.16
C TYR A 327 4.43 11.58 16.41
N PRO A 328 5.70 11.78 16.00
CA PRO A 328 6.75 10.88 16.41
C PRO A 328 6.86 10.91 17.94
N HIS A 329 7.15 9.77 18.57
CA HIS A 329 7.29 9.66 20.02
C HIS A 329 8.36 10.60 20.62
N THR A 330 9.27 11.11 19.79
CA THR A 330 10.28 12.11 20.17
C THR A 330 9.73 13.53 20.24
N ARG A 331 8.56 13.81 19.65
CA ARG A 331 7.86 15.09 19.74
C ARG A 331 6.99 15.11 20.99
N ALA A 332 7.02 16.22 21.72
CA ALA A 332 6.13 16.44 22.86
C ALA A 332 4.66 16.37 22.42
N LEU A 333 3.86 15.59 23.15
CA LEU A 333 2.44 15.44 22.88
C LEU A 333 1.66 16.64 23.43
N PRO A 334 0.61 17.10 22.73
CA PRO A 334 -0.30 18.08 23.27
C PRO A 334 -1.19 17.46 24.36
N LYS A 335 -1.97 18.29 25.02
CA LYS A 335 -3.03 17.84 25.94
C LYS A 335 -4.37 17.83 25.21
N ILE A 336 -5.26 16.96 25.68
CA ILE A 336 -6.66 16.99 25.25
C ILE A 336 -7.25 18.35 25.61
N GLY A 337 -7.90 18.99 24.63
CA GLY A 337 -8.45 20.33 24.72
C GLY A 337 -7.52 21.45 24.27
N ASP A 338 -6.24 21.19 24.00
CA ASP A 338 -5.33 22.20 23.44
C ASP A 338 -5.79 22.61 22.03
N GLU A 339 -5.65 23.89 21.71
CA GLU A 339 -5.84 24.41 20.35
C GLU A 339 -4.50 24.51 19.63
N ILE A 340 -4.41 23.88 18.46
CA ILE A 340 -3.18 23.74 17.68
C ILE A 340 -3.45 24.13 16.24
N ASP A 341 -2.52 24.87 15.66
CA ASP A 341 -2.52 25.13 14.22
C ASP A 341 -2.03 23.89 13.48
N THR A 342 -2.89 23.37 12.63
CA THR A 342 -2.61 22.22 11.77
C THR A 342 -2.51 22.68 10.32
N ASN A 343 -1.67 22.01 9.53
CA ASN A 343 -1.57 22.26 8.10
C ASN A 343 -2.38 21.21 7.35
N GLU A 344 -3.39 21.67 6.62
CA GLU A 344 -4.20 20.84 5.73
C GLU A 344 -3.98 21.26 4.28
N LYS A 345 -3.94 20.29 3.38
CA LYS A 345 -3.89 20.54 1.94
C LYS A 345 -5.28 20.48 1.33
N VAL A 346 -5.67 21.55 0.64
CA VAL A 346 -6.94 21.63 -0.09
C VAL A 346 -6.68 21.92 -1.57
N VAL A 347 -7.61 21.52 -2.44
CA VAL A 347 -7.53 21.80 -3.87
C VAL A 347 -8.18 23.13 -4.15
N GLU A 348 -7.41 24.08 -4.69
CA GLU A 348 -7.89 25.37 -5.18
C GLU A 348 -7.33 25.60 -6.59
N ASN A 349 -8.20 25.90 -7.56
CA ASN A 349 -7.82 26.18 -8.95
C ASN A 349 -6.85 25.12 -9.53
N ASP A 350 -7.23 23.84 -9.42
CA ASP A 350 -6.47 22.70 -9.94
C ASP A 350 -5.06 22.51 -9.32
N LYS A 351 -4.83 23.09 -8.13
CA LYS A 351 -3.57 23.04 -7.37
C LYS A 351 -3.81 22.70 -5.91
N LEU A 352 -2.85 22.01 -5.30
CA LEU A 352 -2.80 21.81 -3.86
C LEU A 352 -2.24 23.05 -3.17
N VAL A 353 -2.99 23.60 -2.23
CA VAL A 353 -2.56 24.72 -1.38
C VAL A 353 -2.58 24.29 0.08
N ASN A 354 -1.63 24.77 0.87
CA ASN A 354 -1.60 24.54 2.31
C ASN A 354 -2.45 25.61 3.00
N THR A 355 -3.38 25.18 3.82
CA THR A 355 -4.23 26.02 4.65
C THR A 355 -3.98 25.70 6.11
N VAL A 356 -3.76 26.75 6.90
CA VAL A 356 -3.63 26.62 8.36
C VAL A 356 -5.03 26.57 8.95
N VAL A 357 -5.34 25.50 9.68
CA VAL A 357 -6.62 25.30 10.36
C VAL A 357 -6.35 25.14 11.84
N LYS A 358 -6.96 26.00 12.65
CA LYS A 358 -6.91 25.89 14.10
C LYS A 358 -7.84 24.77 14.56
N ARG A 359 -7.29 23.76 15.23
CA ARG A 359 -8.03 22.57 15.65
C ARG A 359 -7.85 22.30 17.13
N LYS A 360 -8.87 21.72 17.75
CA LYS A 360 -8.87 21.36 19.17
C LYS A 360 -8.68 19.85 19.34
N VAL A 361 -7.70 19.47 20.16
CA VAL A 361 -7.33 18.06 20.37
C VAL A 361 -8.47 17.36 21.13
N GLU A 362 -9.02 16.31 20.52
CA GLU A 362 -10.07 15.49 21.12
C GLU A 362 -9.49 14.25 21.81
N LYS A 363 -8.60 13.53 21.11
CA LYS A 363 -8.09 12.23 21.57
C LYS A 363 -6.65 12.01 21.12
N ILE A 364 -5.91 11.29 21.96
CA ILE A 364 -4.54 10.86 21.68
C ILE A 364 -4.51 9.33 21.76
N ILE A 365 -4.01 8.67 20.72
CA ILE A 365 -3.76 7.24 20.69
C ILE A 365 -2.25 7.04 20.68
N THR A 366 -1.71 6.39 21.70
CA THR A 366 -0.26 6.19 21.81
C THR A 366 0.24 5.11 20.87
N TRP A 367 1.54 5.10 20.55
CA TRP A 367 2.13 4.04 19.75
C TRP A 367 2.00 2.67 20.44
N GLU A 368 1.99 2.64 21.78
CA GLU A 368 1.73 1.45 22.59
C GLU A 368 0.29 0.93 22.40
N ASP A 369 -0.70 1.83 22.38
CA ASP A 369 -2.10 1.46 22.10
C ASP A 369 -2.22 0.85 20.70
N ARG A 370 -1.62 1.50 19.70
CA ARG A 370 -1.60 1.00 18.31
C ARG A 370 -0.93 -0.37 18.21
N ARG A 371 0.18 -0.57 18.94
CA ARG A 371 0.87 -1.86 19.01
C ARG A 371 0.00 -2.91 19.68
N THR A 372 -0.71 -2.57 20.74
CA THR A 372 -1.63 -3.47 21.44
C THR A 372 -2.76 -3.92 20.51
N LEU A 373 -3.31 -3.00 19.71
CA LEU A 373 -4.30 -3.33 18.68
C LEU A 373 -3.74 -4.31 17.64
N MET A 374 -2.53 -4.08 17.13
CA MET A 374 -1.89 -5.01 16.18
C MET A 374 -1.63 -6.39 16.81
N LYS A 375 -1.12 -6.43 18.05
CA LYS A 375 -0.89 -7.69 18.79
C LYS A 375 -2.16 -8.51 18.97
N GLY A 376 -3.32 -7.87 19.08
CA GLY A 376 -4.60 -8.57 19.20
C GLY A 376 -4.90 -9.52 18.04
N ALA A 377 -4.51 -9.16 16.80
CA ALA A 377 -4.61 -10.07 15.67
C ALA A 377 -3.66 -11.27 15.79
N CYS A 378 -2.43 -11.03 16.28
CA CYS A 378 -1.43 -12.08 16.48
C CYS A 378 -1.86 -13.11 17.54
N LEU A 379 -2.48 -12.63 18.62
CA LEU A 379 -2.89 -13.44 19.78
C LEU A 379 -4.03 -14.43 19.48
N ASN A 380 -4.62 -14.37 18.28
CA ASN A 380 -5.54 -15.42 17.81
C ASN A 380 -4.83 -16.74 17.50
N CYS A 381 -3.53 -16.70 17.19
CA CYS A 381 -2.78 -17.86 16.71
C CYS A 381 -1.49 -18.11 17.50
N HIS A 382 -0.97 -17.08 18.18
CA HIS A 382 0.30 -17.11 18.89
C HIS A 382 0.12 -16.72 20.36
N ASN A 383 0.95 -17.26 21.24
CA ASN A 383 0.98 -16.84 22.65
C ASN A 383 1.77 -15.53 22.81
N ASP A 384 1.64 -14.90 23.99
CA ASP A 384 2.29 -13.62 24.29
C ASP A 384 3.79 -13.67 24.11
N THR A 385 4.46 -14.74 24.58
CA THR A 385 5.92 -14.88 24.44
C THR A 385 6.38 -14.83 22.99
N PHE A 386 5.68 -15.52 22.09
CA PHE A 386 6.01 -15.50 20.67
C PHE A 386 5.83 -14.09 20.09
N VAL A 387 4.70 -13.45 20.41
CA VAL A 387 4.37 -12.11 19.91
C VAL A 387 5.36 -11.07 20.43
N ASP A 388 5.71 -11.10 21.71
CA ASP A 388 6.65 -10.17 22.33
C ASP A 388 8.07 -10.36 21.78
N ASN A 389 8.52 -11.60 21.59
CA ASN A 389 9.81 -11.88 20.98
C ASN A 389 9.88 -11.36 19.54
N PHE A 390 8.81 -11.54 18.75
CA PHE A 390 8.74 -10.97 17.40
C PHE A 390 8.89 -9.45 17.42
N TYR A 391 8.10 -8.75 18.24
CA TYR A 391 8.19 -7.29 18.30
C TYR A 391 9.52 -6.79 18.85
N LYS A 392 10.16 -7.53 19.76
CA LYS A 392 11.51 -7.21 20.21
C LYS A 392 12.53 -7.35 19.07
N GLN A 393 12.50 -8.44 18.30
CA GLN A 393 13.38 -8.62 17.14
C GLN A 393 13.17 -7.52 16.08
N PHE A 394 11.90 -7.16 15.81
CA PHE A 394 11.57 -6.09 14.89
C PHE A 394 12.08 -4.72 15.39
N ASP A 395 11.80 -4.36 16.64
CA ASP A 395 12.29 -3.10 17.23
C ASP A 395 13.82 -3.05 17.25
N ASP A 396 14.50 -4.15 17.61
CA ASP A 396 15.95 -4.23 17.64
C ASP A 396 16.56 -4.02 16.24
N LEU A 397 15.96 -4.57 15.17
CA LEU A 397 16.43 -4.31 13.80
C LEU A 397 16.23 -2.86 13.37
N VAL A 398 15.05 -2.27 13.64
CA VAL A 398 14.79 -0.87 13.30
C VAL A 398 15.77 0.05 14.01
N ASN A 399 16.04 -0.21 15.28
CA ASN A 399 17.04 0.54 16.06
C ASN A 399 18.46 0.32 15.51
N LEU A 400 18.84 -0.93 15.18
CA LEU A 400 20.14 -1.21 14.56
C LEU A 400 20.34 -0.40 13.28
N TYR A 401 19.35 -0.41 12.39
CA TYR A 401 19.39 0.39 11.17
C TYR A 401 19.52 1.89 11.49
N ASN A 402 18.65 2.39 12.37
CA ASN A 402 18.61 3.81 12.74
C ASN A 402 19.94 4.30 13.31
N GLU A 403 20.50 3.58 14.29
CA GLU A 403 21.72 4.01 14.99
C GLU A 403 22.98 3.82 14.14
N LYS A 404 23.11 2.68 13.45
CA LYS A 404 24.34 2.33 12.74
C LYS A 404 24.45 2.98 11.35
N PHE A 405 23.33 3.21 10.68
CA PHE A 405 23.32 3.65 9.27
C PHE A 405 22.52 4.92 9.07
N GLY A 406 21.24 4.93 9.48
CA GLY A 406 20.32 6.03 9.18
C GLY A 406 20.74 7.38 9.77
N LYS A 407 20.97 7.46 11.09
CA LYS A 407 21.36 8.70 11.77
C LYS A 407 22.76 9.18 11.33
N PRO A 408 23.82 8.34 11.29
CA PRO A 408 25.12 8.78 10.79
C PRO A 408 25.06 9.33 9.36
N ALA A 409 24.39 8.63 8.44
CA ALA A 409 24.25 9.07 7.06
C ALA A 409 23.50 10.41 6.96
N GLN A 410 22.37 10.54 7.65
CA GLN A 410 21.60 11.78 7.68
C GLN A 410 22.43 12.96 8.24
N ASN A 411 23.22 12.73 9.29
CA ASN A 411 24.08 13.75 9.87
C ASN A 411 25.17 14.20 8.89
N MET A 412 25.81 13.28 8.17
CA MET A 412 26.80 13.65 7.14
C MET A 412 26.17 14.51 6.04
N MET A 413 24.99 14.13 5.55
CA MET A 413 24.26 14.91 4.53
C MET A 413 23.90 16.32 5.04
N ASN A 414 23.43 16.43 6.29
CA ASN A 414 23.13 17.72 6.92
C ASN A 414 24.38 18.60 7.06
N GLU A 415 25.53 18.00 7.42
CA GLU A 415 26.79 18.73 7.52
C GLU A 415 27.30 19.17 6.15
N LEU A 416 27.18 18.33 5.11
CA LEU A 416 27.59 18.71 3.74
C LEU A 416 26.78 19.93 3.26
N ILE A 417 25.50 20.01 3.62
CA ILE A 417 24.68 21.20 3.36
C ILE A 417 25.20 22.41 4.15
N LYS A 418 25.48 22.22 5.45
CA LYS A 418 25.97 23.29 6.33
C LYS A 418 27.33 23.84 5.88
N ASP A 419 28.20 23.00 5.37
CA ASP A 419 29.53 23.35 4.85
C ASP A 419 29.47 23.91 3.42
N GLY A 420 28.29 23.99 2.79
CA GLY A 420 28.11 24.51 1.44
C GLY A 420 28.55 23.56 0.33
N VAL A 421 28.81 22.29 0.64
CA VAL A 421 29.10 21.23 -0.35
C VAL A 421 27.85 20.87 -1.16
N LEU A 422 26.69 20.87 -0.49
CA LEU A 422 25.38 20.59 -1.10
C LEU A 422 24.44 21.78 -0.90
N LYS A 423 23.56 22.04 -1.87
CA LYS A 423 22.49 23.02 -1.74
C LYS A 423 21.20 22.35 -1.29
N ALA A 424 20.57 22.90 -0.25
CA ALA A 424 19.33 22.35 0.31
C ALA A 424 18.16 22.29 -0.69
N ASN A 425 18.15 23.17 -1.71
CA ASN A 425 17.10 23.26 -2.72
C ASN A 425 17.47 22.61 -4.07
N ALA A 426 18.63 21.95 -4.17
CA ALA A 426 19.05 21.22 -5.36
C ALA A 426 19.24 19.74 -5.01
N PRO A 427 18.14 18.96 -4.91
CA PRO A 427 18.26 17.53 -4.73
C PRO A 427 18.94 16.91 -5.97
N PHE A 428 19.73 15.87 -5.76
CA PHE A 428 20.36 15.08 -6.82
C PHE A 428 21.36 15.85 -7.72
N GLU A 429 21.91 16.98 -7.25
CA GLU A 429 22.98 17.71 -7.97
C GLU A 429 24.36 17.01 -7.87
N LYS A 430 24.56 16.14 -6.87
CA LYS A 430 25.79 15.34 -6.69
C LYS A 430 25.47 13.85 -6.50
N GLU A 431 26.40 12.99 -6.88
CA GLU A 431 26.30 11.52 -6.76
C GLU A 431 25.98 11.06 -5.34
N VAL A 432 26.58 11.68 -4.31
CA VAL A 432 26.31 11.36 -2.90
C VAL A 432 24.82 11.46 -2.53
N GLN A 433 24.04 12.33 -3.18
CA GLN A 433 22.60 12.45 -2.93
C GLN A 433 21.81 11.26 -3.52
N TRP A 434 22.26 10.71 -4.66
CA TRP A 434 21.68 9.50 -5.25
C TRP A 434 21.98 8.27 -4.39
N VAL A 435 23.25 8.09 -4.02
CA VAL A 435 23.67 6.96 -3.17
C VAL A 435 22.97 7.03 -1.81
N PHE A 436 22.90 8.22 -1.19
CA PHE A 436 22.17 8.41 0.05
C PHE A 436 20.68 8.08 -0.11
N TRP A 437 20.05 8.53 -1.20
CA TRP A 437 18.65 8.23 -1.47
C TRP A 437 18.41 6.73 -1.53
N GLU A 438 19.14 5.97 -2.35
CA GLU A 438 18.96 4.52 -2.48
C GLU A 438 19.20 3.77 -1.17
N LEU A 439 20.25 4.17 -0.43
CA LEU A 439 20.61 3.58 0.86
C LEU A 439 19.45 3.57 1.87
N TRP A 440 18.72 4.68 2.02
CA TRP A 440 17.62 4.74 2.99
C TRP A 440 16.25 4.50 2.36
N HIS A 441 16.02 4.96 1.14
CA HIS A 441 14.74 4.92 0.44
C HIS A 441 14.44 3.50 -0.04
N HIS A 442 15.42 2.80 -0.59
CA HIS A 442 15.24 1.42 -1.06
C HIS A 442 15.68 0.46 0.04
N GLU A 443 16.97 0.27 0.20
CA GLU A 443 17.55 -0.83 1.00
C GLU A 443 17.15 -0.73 2.48
N GLY A 444 17.24 0.47 3.05
CA GLY A 444 16.83 0.72 4.43
C GLY A 444 15.34 0.49 4.67
N ARG A 445 14.47 0.89 3.74
CA ARG A 445 13.04 0.58 3.84
C ARG A 445 12.81 -0.93 3.68
N ARG A 446 13.45 -1.62 2.73
CA ARG A 446 13.33 -3.08 2.55
C ARG A 446 13.70 -3.85 3.80
N ALA A 447 14.85 -3.54 4.41
CA ALA A 447 15.31 -4.18 5.64
C ALA A 447 14.26 -4.10 6.77
N ARG A 448 13.73 -2.89 7.00
CA ARG A 448 12.79 -2.62 8.09
C ARG A 448 11.40 -3.21 7.82
N HIS A 449 10.92 -3.14 6.58
CA HIS A 449 9.66 -3.80 6.20
C HIS A 449 9.78 -5.32 6.27
N GLY A 450 10.92 -5.90 5.83
CA GLY A 450 11.21 -7.33 5.91
C GLY A 450 11.02 -7.85 7.33
N ALA A 451 11.62 -7.19 8.31
CA ALA A 451 11.46 -7.59 9.71
C ALA A 451 10.04 -7.41 10.24
N SER A 452 9.33 -6.37 9.80
CA SER A 452 7.96 -6.09 10.26
C SER A 452 6.94 -7.15 9.84
N MET A 453 7.25 -7.99 8.84
CA MET A 453 6.32 -8.95 8.26
C MET A 453 6.94 -10.35 8.09
N MET A 454 8.01 -10.66 8.82
CA MET A 454 8.67 -11.98 8.82
C MET A 454 9.22 -12.39 7.44
N GLY A 455 9.78 -11.44 6.71
CA GLY A 455 10.50 -11.66 5.47
C GLY A 455 12.02 -11.71 5.68
N PRO A 456 12.63 -12.89 5.87
CA PRO A 456 14.05 -12.99 6.20
C PRO A 456 14.98 -12.56 5.05
N ASP A 457 14.61 -12.79 3.80
CA ASP A 457 15.46 -12.45 2.65
C ASP A 457 15.45 -10.94 2.41
N TYR A 458 14.26 -10.33 2.50
CA TYR A 458 14.12 -8.87 2.47
C TYR A 458 14.73 -8.16 3.67
N THR A 459 14.78 -8.83 4.83
CA THR A 459 15.49 -8.32 6.00
C THR A 459 17.00 -8.28 5.75
N HIS A 460 17.56 -9.36 5.19
CA HIS A 460 18.99 -9.53 5.05
C HIS A 460 19.49 -9.20 3.64
N TRP A 461 19.31 -10.10 2.67
CA TRP A 461 19.95 -10.04 1.36
C TRP A 461 19.49 -8.86 0.51
N HIS A 462 18.19 -8.52 0.51
CA HIS A 462 17.67 -7.32 -0.16
C HIS A 462 17.60 -6.09 0.77
N GLY A 463 18.09 -6.22 2.01
CA GLY A 463 17.97 -5.21 3.06
C GLY A 463 19.33 -4.90 3.67
N MET A 464 19.57 -5.39 4.89
CA MET A 464 20.76 -5.05 5.68
C MET A 464 22.10 -5.38 5.00
N TYR A 465 22.14 -6.38 4.12
CA TYR A 465 23.32 -6.69 3.31
C TYR A 465 23.63 -5.55 2.34
N GLU A 466 22.65 -5.11 1.56
CA GLU A 466 22.81 -3.98 0.63
C GLU A 466 23.08 -2.69 1.37
N VAL A 467 22.33 -2.40 2.46
CA VAL A 467 22.59 -1.24 3.34
C VAL A 467 24.04 -1.25 3.80
N GLY A 468 24.53 -2.38 4.29
CA GLY A 468 25.91 -2.53 4.72
C GLY A 468 26.88 -2.27 3.58
N LYS A 469 26.73 -3.01 2.47
CA LYS A 469 27.58 -2.90 1.29
C LYS A 469 27.65 -1.45 0.81
N HIS A 470 26.52 -0.85 0.43
CA HIS A 470 26.49 0.48 -0.17
C HIS A 470 26.88 1.57 0.83
N TYR A 471 26.58 1.42 2.12
CA TYR A 471 27.09 2.36 3.13
C TYR A 471 28.62 2.43 3.10
N TYR A 472 29.30 1.29 3.18
CA TYR A 472 30.77 1.27 3.27
C TYR A 472 31.47 1.47 1.93
N THR A 473 30.95 0.93 0.83
CA THR A 473 31.65 0.92 -0.46
C THR A 473 31.28 2.09 -1.37
N GLU A 474 30.15 2.76 -1.12
CA GLU A 474 29.62 3.80 -2.02
C GLU A 474 29.36 5.10 -1.27
N PHE A 475 28.54 5.09 -0.22
CA PHE A 475 28.12 6.31 0.48
C PHE A 475 29.29 7.02 1.16
N LEU A 476 30.09 6.33 1.98
CA LEU A 476 31.21 6.97 2.68
C LEU A 476 32.27 7.55 1.71
N PRO A 477 32.70 6.83 0.66
CA PRO A 477 33.54 7.43 -0.39
C PRO A 477 32.90 8.65 -1.07
N ALA A 478 31.61 8.58 -1.44
CA ALA A 478 30.91 9.67 -2.12
C ALA A 478 30.80 10.94 -1.26
N VAL A 479 30.72 10.80 0.07
CA VAL A 479 30.78 11.94 1.02
C VAL A 479 32.14 12.65 0.92
N ILE A 480 33.24 11.89 0.89
CA ILE A 480 34.60 12.45 0.79
C ILE A 480 34.79 13.13 -0.57
N GLU A 481 34.38 12.47 -1.65
CA GLU A 481 34.50 12.97 -3.01
C GLU A 481 33.72 14.27 -3.21
N ALA A 482 32.45 14.30 -2.80
CA ALA A 482 31.63 15.51 -2.90
C ALA A 482 32.26 16.71 -2.16
N ALA A 483 32.89 16.45 -1.01
CA ALA A 483 33.59 17.45 -0.22
C ALA A 483 34.91 17.90 -0.88
N GLU A 484 35.71 16.97 -1.41
CA GLU A 484 36.99 17.22 -2.10
C GLU A 484 36.79 18.06 -3.37
N GLU A 485 35.74 17.76 -4.16
CA GLU A 485 35.34 18.57 -5.32
C GLU A 485 35.06 20.02 -4.95
N THR A 486 34.59 20.26 -3.72
CA THR A 486 34.27 21.62 -3.23
C THR A 486 35.54 22.31 -2.73
N SER A 487 36.35 21.62 -1.92
CA SER A 487 37.72 22.04 -1.61
C SER A 487 38.53 20.90 -0.99
N HIS A 488 39.84 20.90 -1.23
CA HIS A 488 40.76 19.94 -0.62
C HIS A 488 40.67 19.92 0.92
N ALA A 489 40.50 21.08 1.56
CA ALA A 489 40.36 21.17 3.01
C ALA A 489 39.10 20.45 3.53
N LEU A 490 37.99 20.53 2.80
CA LEU A 490 36.77 19.80 3.13
C LEU A 490 36.92 18.30 2.90
N GLY A 491 37.56 17.88 1.81
CA GLY A 491 37.84 16.45 1.59
C GLY A 491 38.70 15.84 2.70
N VAL A 492 39.74 16.55 3.17
CA VAL A 492 40.53 16.15 4.36
C VAL A 492 39.66 16.07 5.62
N LYS A 493 38.79 17.07 5.87
CA LYS A 493 37.88 17.09 7.02
C LYS A 493 36.98 15.84 7.06
N TYR A 494 36.33 15.51 5.95
CA TYR A 494 35.40 14.37 5.89
C TYR A 494 36.12 13.03 5.91
N ARG A 495 37.31 12.93 5.32
CA ARG A 495 38.17 11.73 5.43
C ARG A 495 38.52 11.43 6.88
N LEU A 496 39.05 12.42 7.62
CA LEU A 496 39.39 12.25 9.03
C LEU A 496 38.17 11.91 9.89
N LYS A 497 37.02 12.53 9.61
CA LYS A 497 35.75 12.22 10.31
C LYS A 497 35.32 10.77 10.09
N ILE A 498 35.41 10.28 8.86
CA ILE A 498 35.04 8.89 8.53
C ILE A 498 36.06 7.92 9.14
N GLU A 499 37.35 8.23 9.09
CA GLU A 499 38.40 7.43 9.75
C GLU A 499 38.16 7.32 11.27
N ASP A 500 37.83 8.43 11.94
CA ASP A 500 37.49 8.44 13.36
C ASP A 500 36.24 7.59 13.66
N MET A 501 35.18 7.77 12.86
CA MET A 501 33.97 6.95 12.98
C MET A 501 34.26 5.44 12.83
N MET A 502 35.13 5.05 11.89
CA MET A 502 35.52 3.64 11.68
C MET A 502 36.24 3.01 12.88
N THR A 503 36.74 3.79 13.84
CA THR A 503 37.37 3.24 15.05
C THR A 503 36.35 2.63 16.03
N ALA A 504 35.08 3.06 15.95
CA ALA A 504 34.04 2.67 16.88
C ALA A 504 33.72 1.15 16.81
N PRO A 505 33.32 0.51 17.94
CA PRO A 505 33.10 -0.94 18.00
C PRO A 505 32.10 -1.49 16.98
N GLU A 506 31.08 -0.73 16.59
CA GLU A 506 30.04 -1.11 15.64
C GLU A 506 30.55 -1.34 14.21
N HIS A 507 31.75 -0.87 13.87
CA HIS A 507 32.41 -1.04 12.56
C HIS A 507 33.42 -2.20 12.54
N THR A 508 33.34 -3.13 13.50
CA THR A 508 34.28 -4.25 13.66
C THR A 508 34.54 -5.06 12.39
N TRP A 509 33.59 -5.17 11.45
CA TRP A 509 33.81 -5.91 10.20
C TRP A 509 34.97 -5.35 9.35
N GLN A 510 35.24 -4.05 9.43
CA GLN A 510 36.38 -3.39 8.76
C GLN A 510 37.72 -3.81 9.36
N LYS A 511 37.72 -4.36 10.57
CA LYS A 511 38.91 -4.92 11.24
C LYS A 511 39.23 -6.34 10.75
N GLY A 512 38.37 -6.93 9.92
CA GLY A 512 38.45 -8.32 9.48
C GLY A 512 37.92 -9.31 10.50
N LEU A 513 37.91 -10.59 10.12
CA LEU A 513 37.59 -11.69 11.02
C LEU A 513 38.75 -11.95 11.98
N SER A 514 38.45 -12.39 13.20
CA SER A 514 39.46 -12.94 14.10
C SER A 514 40.11 -14.20 13.50
N ALA A 515 41.28 -14.60 13.99
CA ALA A 515 41.93 -15.82 13.52
C ALA A 515 41.03 -17.06 13.73
N GLU A 516 40.29 -17.08 14.84
CA GLU A 516 39.32 -18.12 15.17
C GLU A 516 38.13 -18.12 14.19
N GLU A 517 37.57 -16.94 13.88
CA GLU A 517 36.45 -16.80 12.93
C GLU A 517 36.87 -17.17 11.50
N ALA A 518 38.04 -16.70 11.05
CA ALA A 518 38.57 -17.01 9.73
C ALA A 518 38.85 -18.51 9.58
N LYS A 519 39.45 -19.14 10.60
CA LYS A 519 39.67 -20.59 10.61
C LYS A 519 38.34 -21.35 10.61
N ALA A 520 37.37 -20.94 11.41
CA ALA A 520 36.04 -21.56 11.44
C ALA A 520 35.34 -21.47 10.08
N LEU A 521 35.44 -20.32 9.40
CA LEU A 521 34.90 -20.11 8.06
C LEU A 521 35.57 -21.06 7.05
N GLN A 522 36.90 -21.08 7.00
CA GLN A 522 37.65 -21.97 6.10
C GLN A 522 37.32 -23.45 6.33
N GLU A 523 37.28 -23.89 7.60
CA GLU A 523 36.92 -25.26 7.95
C GLU A 523 35.49 -25.62 7.53
N MET A 524 34.54 -24.68 7.67
CA MET A 524 33.16 -24.88 7.22
C MET A 524 33.11 -25.10 5.70
N TYR A 525 33.77 -24.25 4.91
CA TYR A 525 33.81 -24.40 3.46
C TYR A 525 34.49 -25.70 3.03
N LYS A 526 35.64 -26.02 3.64
CA LYS A 526 36.35 -27.28 3.38
C LYS A 526 35.46 -28.48 3.65
N LYS A 527 34.84 -28.57 4.83
CA LYS A 527 33.94 -29.69 5.18
C LYS A 527 32.71 -29.79 4.28
N ARG A 528 32.19 -28.66 3.79
CA ARG A 528 30.95 -28.61 3.01
C ARG A 528 31.15 -28.87 1.52
N TYR A 529 32.25 -28.37 0.94
CA TYR A 529 32.44 -28.30 -0.51
C TYR A 529 33.71 -29.00 -1.01
N GLU A 530 34.73 -29.20 -0.19
CA GLU A 530 35.92 -29.97 -0.56
C GLU A 530 35.69 -31.44 -0.17
N LYS A 531 35.21 -32.23 -1.13
CA LYS A 531 35.47 -33.68 -1.16
C LYS A 531 36.85 -33.93 -1.74
#